data_AF-A0A1H0HN48-F1
#
_entry.id   AF-A0A1H0HN48-F1
#
_cell.length_a   1.000
_cell.length_b   1.000
_cell.length_c   1.000
_cell.angle_alpha   90.00
_cell.angle_beta   90.00
_cell.angle_gamma   90.00
#
_symmetry.space_group_name_H-M   'P 1'
#
loop_
_entity.id
_entity.type
_entity.pdbx_description
1 polymer ?
#
loop_
_entity_poly.entity_id
_entity_poly.type
_entity_poly.pdbx_seq_one_letter_code
_entity_poly.pdbx_strand_id
1 'polypeptide(L)'
;MLTPSVNVVQSSFPEEQQGEISGLSRSVSNLGSSFGTAIAGTILVSGLTRGAYAVALITLGVVGVAGLVAAELLPRAPDARGAPSAPAEDAP
;
A
#
# COMPACT_ATOMS: atom_id res chain seq x y z
N MET A 1 -11.15 -1.35 -7.38
CA MET A 1 -10.16 -0.41 -7.97
C MET A 1 -9.72 0.56 -6.89
N LEU A 2 -8.45 0.51 -6.48
CA LEU A 2 -7.82 1.41 -5.51
C LEU A 2 -7.19 2.64 -6.21
N THR A 3 -7.82 3.10 -7.29
CA THR A 3 -7.32 4.18 -8.17
C THR A 3 -6.95 5.47 -7.43
N PRO A 4 -7.64 5.90 -6.36
CA PRO A 4 -7.20 7.05 -5.57
C PRO A 4 -5.88 6.79 -4.85
N SER A 5 -5.68 5.59 -4.30
CA SER A 5 -4.54 5.23 -3.46
C SER A 5 -3.23 5.14 -4.26
N VAL A 6 -3.27 4.66 -5.50
CA VAL A 6 -2.08 4.61 -6.37
C VAL A 6 -1.68 5.99 -6.88
N ASN A 7 -2.65 6.87 -7.14
CA ASN A 7 -2.37 8.25 -7.53
C ASN A 7 -1.72 9.04 -6.38
N VAL A 8 -2.18 8.87 -5.14
CA VAL A 8 -1.60 9.55 -3.96
C VAL A 8 -0.13 9.17 -3.74
N VAL A 9 0.21 7.89 -3.89
CA VAL A 9 1.61 7.44 -3.71
C VAL A 9 2.48 7.92 -4.87
N GLN A 10 2.00 7.82 -6.11
CA GLN A 10 2.79 8.23 -7.28
C GLN A 10 2.98 9.75 -7.38
N SER A 11 1.97 10.55 -7.00
CA SER A 11 2.08 12.02 -7.01
C SER A 11 2.99 12.58 -5.92
N SER A 12 3.39 11.76 -4.95
CA SER A 12 4.27 12.17 -3.84
C SER A 12 5.76 12.07 -4.19
N PHE A 13 6.12 11.54 -5.37
CA PHE A 13 7.51 11.36 -5.81
C PHE A 13 7.76 11.99 -7.20
N PRO A 14 8.97 12.51 -7.46
CA PRO A 14 9.35 13.07 -8.77
C PRO A 14 9.22 12.07 -9.92
N GLU A 15 9.05 12.58 -11.14
CA GLU A 15 8.89 11.78 -12.38
C GLU A 15 10.01 10.74 -12.59
N GLU A 16 11.25 11.08 -12.22
CA GLU A 16 12.41 10.19 -12.36
C GLU A 16 12.29 8.91 -11.50
N GLN A 17 11.49 8.94 -10.42
CA GLN A 17 11.35 7.82 -9.46
C GLN A 17 10.08 7.00 -9.70
N GLN A 18 9.21 7.40 -10.64
CA GLN A 18 7.92 6.73 -10.86
C GLN A 18 8.05 5.26 -11.27
N GLY A 19 9.14 4.89 -11.97
CA GLY A 19 9.43 3.50 -12.31
C GLY A 19 9.65 2.61 -11.09
N GLU A 20 10.44 3.08 -10.12
CA GLU A 20 10.73 2.37 -8.87
C GLU A 20 9.50 2.30 -7.96
N ILE A 21 8.76 3.40 -7.85
CA ILE A 21 7.52 3.45 -7.05
C ILE A 21 6.44 2.53 -7.62
N SER A 22 6.30 2.45 -8.94
CA SER A 22 5.40 1.50 -9.61
C SER A 22 5.82 0.06 -9.34
N GLY A 23 7.12 -0.24 -9.40
CA GLY A 23 7.69 -1.55 -9.07
C GLY A 23 7.45 -1.96 -7.61
N LEU A 24 7.64 -1.02 -6.68
CA LEU A 24 7.40 -1.23 -5.24
C LEU A 24 5.91 -1.52 -4.97
N SER A 25 5.01 -0.69 -5.51
CA SER A 25 3.56 -0.88 -5.37
C SER A 25 3.10 -2.23 -5.92
N ARG A 26 3.62 -2.63 -7.09
CA ARG A 26 3.29 -3.92 -7.71
C ARG A 26 3.83 -5.10 -6.89
N SER A 27 5.04 -4.97 -6.33
CA SER A 27 5.64 -5.97 -5.44
C SER A 27 4.84 -6.14 -4.16
N VAL A 28 4.47 -5.05 -3.49
CA VAL A 28 3.63 -5.09 -2.28
C VAL A 28 2.25 -5.69 -2.58
N SER A 29 1.67 -5.36 -3.74
CA SER A 29 0.37 -5.92 -4.17
C SER A 29 0.45 -7.44 -4.39
N ASN A 30 1.48 -7.92 -5.10
CA ASN A 30 1.69 -9.35 -5.31
C ASN A 30 1.96 -10.07 -3.98
N LEU A 31 2.79 -9.49 -3.12
CA LEU A 31 3.10 -10.04 -1.80
C LEU A 31 1.84 -10.15 -0.93
N GLY A 32 1.04 -9.09 -0.86
CA GLY A 32 -0.21 -9.08 -0.09
C GLY A 32 -1.19 -10.15 -0.57
N SER A 33 -1.32 -10.34 -1.88
CA SER A 33 -2.19 -11.37 -2.47
C SER A 33 -1.69 -12.79 -2.15
N SER A 34 -0.40 -13.08 -2.38
CA SER A 34 0.16 -14.42 -2.11
C SER A 34 0.21 -14.74 -0.62
N PHE A 35 0.57 -13.79 0.22
CA PHE A 35 0.62 -13.99 1.67
C PHE A 35 -0.79 -14.10 2.28
N GLY A 36 -1.72 -13.24 1.86
CA GLY A 36 -3.11 -13.28 2.32
C GLY A 36 -3.82 -14.58 1.95
N THR A 37 -3.61 -15.09 0.74
CA THR A 37 -4.16 -16.39 0.31
C THR A 37 -3.53 -17.56 1.07
N ALA A 38 -2.23 -17.52 1.37
CA ALA A 38 -1.57 -18.53 2.19
C ALA A 38 -2.16 -18.57 3.61
N ILE A 39 -2.27 -17.41 4.28
CA ILE A 39 -2.86 -17.33 5.63
C ILE A 39 -4.31 -17.81 5.62
N ALA A 40 -5.13 -17.31 4.69
CA ALA A 40 -6.53 -17.72 4.59
C ALA A 40 -6.67 -19.22 4.33
N GLY A 41 -5.83 -19.77 3.44
CA GLY A 41 -5.76 -21.20 3.14
C GLY A 41 -5.40 -22.03 4.37
N THR A 42 -4.39 -21.62 5.14
CA THR A 42 -4.02 -22.29 6.39
C THR A 42 -5.17 -22.26 7.40
N ILE A 43 -5.87 -21.14 7.58
CA ILE A 43 -7.00 -21.05 8.51
C ILE A 43 -8.16 -21.98 8.09
N LEU A 44 -8.48 -22.00 6.79
CA LEU A 44 -9.53 -22.86 6.24
C LEU A 44 -9.18 -24.35 6.35
N VAL A 45 -7.93 -24.73 6.10
CA VAL A 45 -7.46 -26.13 6.18
C VAL A 45 -7.30 -26.60 7.62
N SER A 46 -6.69 -25.79 8.49
CA SER A 46 -6.51 -26.11 9.92
C SER A 46 -7.83 -26.13 10.70
N GLY A 47 -8.90 -25.57 10.11
CA GLY A 47 -10.20 -25.33 10.73
C GLY A 47 -11.36 -26.17 10.19
N LEU A 48 -11.16 -27.45 9.88
CA LEU A 48 -12.26 -28.39 9.60
C LEU A 48 -13.16 -28.69 10.83
N THR A 49 -13.07 -27.89 11.89
CA THR A 49 -13.85 -27.93 13.14
C THR A 49 -14.54 -26.58 13.39
N ARG A 50 -15.65 -26.56 14.16
CA ARG A 50 -16.48 -25.34 14.40
C ARG A 50 -15.62 -24.14 14.81
N GLY A 51 -15.71 -23.03 14.05
CA GLY A 51 -15.13 -21.73 14.41
C GLY A 51 -14.11 -21.15 13.43
N ALA A 52 -13.65 -21.91 12.44
CA ALA A 52 -12.63 -21.48 11.47
C ALA A 52 -12.99 -20.21 10.70
N TYR A 53 -14.26 -20.05 10.32
CA TYR A 53 -14.75 -18.84 9.67
C TYR A 53 -14.58 -17.59 10.57
N ALA A 54 -14.93 -17.71 11.85
CA ALA A 54 -14.76 -16.61 12.80
C ALA A 54 -13.27 -16.29 13.01
N VAL A 55 -12.41 -17.31 13.10
CA VAL A 55 -10.95 -17.11 13.19
C VAL A 55 -10.40 -16.44 11.93
N ALA A 56 -10.86 -16.81 10.74
CA ALA A 56 -10.47 -16.18 9.48
C ALA A 56 -10.83 -14.69 9.47
N LEU A 57 -12.07 -14.36 9.84
CA LEU A 57 -12.52 -12.96 9.92
C LEU A 57 -11.79 -12.15 10.98
N ILE A 58 -11.54 -12.74 12.16
CA ILE A 58 -10.77 -12.09 13.23
C ILE A 58 -9.34 -11.83 12.76
N THR A 59 -8.69 -12.79 12.12
CA THR A 59 -7.32 -12.64 11.61
C THR A 59 -7.24 -11.53 10.58
N LEU A 60 -8.16 -11.52 9.61
CA LEU A 60 -8.26 -10.46 8.61
C LEU A 60 -8.50 -9.09 9.28
N GLY A 61 -9.38 -9.05 10.28
CA GLY A 61 -9.67 -7.86 11.08
C GLY A 61 -8.43 -7.34 11.81
N VAL A 62 -7.67 -8.20 12.48
CA VAL A 62 -6.44 -7.84 13.21
C VAL A 62 -5.39 -7.29 12.25
N VAL A 63 -5.17 -7.94 11.11
CA VAL A 63 -4.21 -7.45 10.09
C VAL A 63 -4.65 -6.08 9.54
N GLY A 64 -5.94 -5.90 9.28
CA GLY A 64 -6.49 -4.60 8.83
C GLY A 64 -6.31 -3.50 9.87
N VAL A 65 -6.61 -3.77 11.15
CA VAL A 65 -6.39 -2.82 12.25
C VAL A 65 -4.91 -2.50 12.43
N ALA A 66 -4.02 -3.49 12.34
CA ALA A 66 -2.58 -3.25 12.42
C ALA A 66 -2.09 -2.33 11.30
N GLY A 67 -2.58 -2.52 10.07
CA GLY A 67 -2.28 -1.63 8.94
C GLY A 67 -2.79 -0.20 9.16
N LEU A 68 -4.00 -0.04 9.73
CA LEU A 68 -4.56 1.26 10.05
C LEU A 68 -3.77 1.99 11.13
N VAL A 69 -3.39 1.29 12.21
CA VAL A 69 -2.54 1.86 13.27
C VAL A 69 -1.17 2.24 12.71
N ALA A 70 -0.56 1.40 11.88
CA ALA A 70 0.71 1.72 11.23
C ALA A 70 0.59 2.99 10.35
N ALA A 71 -0.51 3.15 9.62
CA ALA A 71 -0.75 4.33 8.80
C ALA A 71 -0.89 5.62 9.63
N GLU A 72 -1.55 5.56 10.79
CA GLU A 72 -1.65 6.72 11.71
C GLU A 72 -0.31 7.11 12.34
N LEU A 73 0.60 6.14 12.51
CA LEU A 73 1.93 6.36 13.06
C LEU A 73 2.94 6.89 12.03
N LEU A 74 2.61 6.88 10.73
CA LEU A 74 3.50 7.40 9.70
C LEU A 74 3.70 8.92 9.85
N PRO A 75 4.96 9.40 9.87
CA PRO A 75 5.23 10.84 9.88
C PRO A 75 4.61 11.52 8.67
N ARG A 76 3.81 12.56 8.90
CA ARG A 76 3.32 13.44 7.84
C ARG A 76 4.50 14.33 7.43
N ALA A 77 5.19 14.00 6.34
CA ALA A 77 6.22 14.88 5.79
C ALA A 77 5.57 16.22 5.42
N PRO A 78 6.10 17.37 5.89
CA PRO A 78 5.72 18.66 5.35
C PRO A 78 6.09 18.67 3.87
N ASP A 79 5.17 19.14 3.03
CA ASP A 79 5.41 19.37 1.61
C ASP A 79 6.82 19.91 1.40
N ALA A 80 7.58 19.28 0.50
CA ALA A 80 8.67 19.94 -0.18
C ALA A 80 8.06 21.10 -0.98
N ARG A 81 7.76 22.19 -0.28
CA ARG A 81 7.29 23.46 -0.82
C ARG A 81 8.25 23.86 -1.93
N GLY A 82 7.66 24.22 -3.06
CA GLY A 82 8.30 24.43 -4.34
C GLY A 82 9.68 25.08 -4.28
N ALA A 83 10.64 24.43 -4.94
CA ALA A 83 11.58 25.20 -5.73
C ALA A 83 10.84 25.58 -7.02
N PRO A 84 10.59 26.87 -7.30
CA PRO A 84 10.27 27.28 -8.66
C PRO A 84 11.49 26.96 -9.52
N SER A 85 11.38 26.00 -10.44
CA SER A 85 12.21 26.03 -11.63
C SER A 85 11.79 27.29 -12.39
N ALA A 86 12.68 28.28 -12.37
CA ALA A 86 12.52 29.53 -13.09
C ALA A 86 12.14 29.25 -14.55
N PRO A 87 11.27 30.07 -15.17
CA PRO A 87 11.06 29.99 -16.61
C PRO A 87 12.36 30.41 -17.30
N ALA A 88 13.08 29.45 -17.88
CA ALA A 88 14.05 29.73 -18.92
C ALA A 88 13.26 29.97 -20.22
N GLU A 89 12.72 31.17 -20.32
CA GLU A 89 12.59 31.89 -21.58
C GLU A 89 13.97 31.88 -22.26
N ASP A 90 14.12 31.13 -23.34
CA ASP A 90 14.41 31.74 -24.65
C ASP A 90 14.33 30.72 -25.79
N ALA A 91 13.63 31.12 -26.84
CA ALA A 91 13.67 30.48 -28.15
C ALA A 91 15.02 30.82 -28.84
N PRO A 92 15.44 30.09 -29.88
CA PRO A 92 14.82 30.20 -31.21
C PRO A 92 14.48 28.88 -31.90
#